data_AF-N8SB72-F1
#
_entry.id   AF-N8SB72-F1
#
_cell.length_a   1.000
_cell.length_b   1.000
_cell.length_c   1.000
_cell.angle_alpha   90.00
_cell.angle_beta   90.00
_cell.angle_gamma   90.00
#
_symmetry.space_group_name_H-M   'P 1'
#
loop_
_entity.id
_entity.type
_entity.pdbx_description
1 polymer ?
#
loop_
_entity_poly.entity_id
_entity_poly.type
_entity_poly.pdbx_seq_one_letter_code
_entity_poly.pdbx_strand_id
1 'polypeptide(L)'
;MDSKSFQHYTLNKNEYAIAVLNTWFTGYSGGGRFEENADFIELKSKGRYQVALKDINFSSSEMIRACFSEQDYKKSPHCHDEAWMTLNIRFKDTGQPYYLWQLNYKNYSWDAFKSKKTITVEQSSEDVIPFKK
;
A
#
# COMPACT_ATOMS: atom_id res chain seq x y z
N MET A 1 0.05 -15.19 -17.44
CA MET A 1 0.40 -16.09 -16.33
C MET A 1 0.28 -15.26 -15.07
N ASP A 2 -0.86 -15.36 -14.37
CA ASP A 2 -1.09 -14.60 -13.14
C ASP A 2 -0.27 -15.23 -12.02
N SER A 3 0.81 -14.54 -11.64
CA SER A 3 1.54 -14.80 -10.42
C SER A 3 0.65 -14.40 -9.24
N LYS A 4 -0.19 -15.32 -8.74
CA LYS A 4 -0.86 -15.13 -7.44
C LYS A 4 0.16 -15.33 -6.32
N SER A 5 0.74 -14.24 -5.84
CA SER A 5 1.54 -14.24 -4.61
C SER A 5 0.59 -14.32 -3.40
N PHE A 6 0.50 -15.48 -2.77
CA PHE A 6 -0.17 -15.60 -1.47
C PHE A 6 0.78 -15.07 -0.39
N GLN A 7 0.50 -13.88 0.13
CA GLN A 7 1.26 -13.31 1.23
C GLN A 7 0.56 -13.63 2.56
N HIS A 8 1.23 -14.42 3.40
CA HIS A 8 0.78 -14.73 4.76
C HIS A 8 1.39 -13.73 5.74
N TYR A 9 0.58 -13.22 6.67
CA TYR A 9 0.99 -12.26 7.70
C TYR A 9 0.90 -12.91 9.07
N THR A 10 2.00 -12.98 9.81
CA THR A 10 2.04 -13.77 11.06
C THR A 10 1.30 -13.07 12.19
N LEU A 11 0.32 -13.75 12.77
CA LEU A 11 -0.40 -13.29 13.96
C LEU A 11 0.37 -13.68 15.22
N ASN A 12 0.94 -14.88 15.24
CA ASN A 12 1.89 -15.38 16.23
C ASN A 12 2.69 -16.55 15.64
N LYS A 13 3.36 -17.34 16.48
CA LYS A 13 4.17 -18.50 16.05
C LYS A 13 3.41 -19.55 15.22
N ASN A 14 2.10 -19.66 15.38
CA ASN A 14 1.30 -20.76 14.83
C ASN A 14 0.13 -20.27 13.95
N GLU A 15 -0.28 -19.02 14.07
CA GLU A 15 -1.44 -18.46 13.39
C GLU A 15 -1.01 -17.37 12.39
N TYR A 16 -1.73 -17.31 11.25
CA TYR A 16 -1.48 -16.38 10.16
C TYR A 16 -2.78 -15.75 9.68
N ALA A 17 -2.68 -14.50 9.23
CA ALA A 17 -3.72 -13.81 8.49
C ALA A 17 -3.39 -13.78 6.99
N ILE A 18 -4.43 -13.60 6.19
CA ILE A 18 -4.37 -13.33 4.76
C ILE A 18 -4.90 -11.91 4.53
N ALA A 19 -4.25 -11.14 3.67
CA ALA A 19 -4.77 -9.86 3.22
C ALA A 19 -5.85 -10.09 2.14
N VAL A 20 -7.05 -9.57 2.37
CA VAL A 20 -8.08 -9.42 1.36
C VAL A 20 -8.04 -7.98 0.88
N LEU A 21 -7.65 -7.79 -0.38
CA LEU A 21 -7.51 -6.46 -0.97
C LEU A 21 -8.84 -6.02 -1.57
N ASN A 22 -9.31 -4.85 -1.16
CA ASN A 22 -10.35 -4.10 -1.84
C ASN A 22 -9.68 -3.04 -2.71
N THR A 23 -9.85 -3.16 -4.01
CA THR A 23 -9.19 -2.31 -5.00
C THR A 23 -10.17 -1.30 -5.56
N TRP A 24 -9.79 -0.03 -5.54
CA TRP A 24 -10.49 1.04 -6.24
C TRP A 24 -9.61 1.63 -7.32
N PHE A 25 -10.22 1.95 -8.46
CA PHE A 25 -9.53 2.56 -9.59
C PHE A 25 -10.42 3.60 -10.25
N THR A 26 -9.82 4.73 -10.63
CA THR A 26 -10.43 5.70 -11.52
C THR A 26 -9.42 6.16 -12.57
N GLY A 27 -9.87 6.25 -13.82
CA GLY A 27 -9.07 6.77 -14.92
C GLY A 27 -9.55 8.15 -15.33
N TYR A 28 -8.61 9.01 -15.74
CA TYR A 28 -8.92 10.32 -16.32
C TYR A 28 -7.98 10.61 -17.49
N SER A 29 -8.32 11.61 -18.31
CA SER A 29 -7.51 11.93 -19.48
C SER A 29 -6.09 12.33 -19.05
N GLY A 30 -5.12 11.48 -19.39
CA GLY A 30 -3.73 11.68 -18.99
C GLY A 30 -3.35 11.15 -17.62
N GLY A 31 -4.14 10.24 -17.06
CA GLY A 31 -3.79 9.69 -15.76
C GLY A 31 -4.78 8.72 -15.17
N GLY A 32 -4.57 8.46 -13.90
CA GLY A 32 -5.46 7.64 -13.11
C GLY A 32 -4.98 7.52 -11.68
N ARG A 33 -5.87 7.03 -10.84
CA ARG A 33 -5.62 6.75 -9.44
C ARG A 33 -6.06 5.33 -9.12
N PHE A 34 -5.24 4.68 -8.30
CA PHE A 34 -5.39 3.32 -7.84
C PHE A 34 -5.18 3.30 -6.33
N GLU A 35 -6.05 2.60 -5.62
CA GLU A 35 -5.96 2.41 -4.17
C GLU A 35 -6.30 0.98 -3.80
N GLU A 36 -5.55 0.41 -2.87
CA GLU A 36 -5.84 -0.86 -2.25
C GLU A 36 -5.94 -0.68 -0.74
N ASN A 37 -7.07 -1.11 -0.18
CA ASN A 37 -7.24 -1.27 1.25
C ASN A 37 -7.29 -2.76 1.58
N ALA A 38 -6.59 -3.17 2.63
CA ALA A 38 -6.49 -4.55 3.06
C ALA A 38 -7.29 -4.79 4.35
N ASP A 39 -8.16 -5.79 4.30
CA ASP A 39 -8.66 -6.47 5.50
C ASP A 39 -7.77 -7.69 5.76
N PHE A 40 -7.15 -7.75 6.93
CA PHE A 40 -6.37 -8.91 7.36
C PHE A 40 -7.29 -9.87 8.09
N ILE A 41 -7.50 -11.06 7.53
CA ILE A 41 -8.40 -12.07 8.11
C ILE A 41 -7.65 -13.33 8.50
N GLU A 42 -8.01 -13.88 9.64
CA GLU A 42 -7.60 -15.22 10.06
C GLU A 42 -8.66 -16.23 9.59
N LEU A 43 -8.22 -17.27 8.88
CA LEU A 43 -9.09 -18.38 8.52
C LEU A 43 -9.19 -19.37 9.68
N LYS A 44 -10.41 -19.65 10.13
CA LYS A 44 -10.72 -20.65 11.16
C LYS A 44 -11.32 -21.90 10.51
N SER A 45 -11.46 -22.96 11.32
CA SER A 45 -12.07 -24.22 10.85
C SER A 45 -13.53 -24.04 10.43
N LYS A 46 -13.95 -24.91 9.49
CA LYS A 46 -15.33 -24.98 8.97
C LYS A 46 -15.78 -23.71 8.25
N GLY A 47 -14.88 -23.06 7.50
CA GLY A 47 -15.21 -21.90 6.66
C GLY A 47 -15.49 -20.61 7.43
N ARG A 48 -15.18 -20.57 8.73
CA ARG A 48 -15.29 -19.36 9.55
C ARG A 48 -14.04 -18.51 9.39
N TYR A 49 -14.18 -17.20 9.55
CA TYR A 49 -13.04 -16.28 9.59
C TYR A 49 -13.24 -15.25 10.68
N GLN A 50 -12.14 -14.62 11.10
CA GLN A 50 -12.14 -13.50 12.03
C GLN A 50 -11.29 -12.37 11.44
N VAL A 51 -11.81 -11.14 11.48
CA VAL A 51 -11.07 -9.96 11.03
C VAL A 51 -10.07 -9.58 12.11
N ALA A 52 -8.79 -9.57 11.74
CA ALA A 52 -7.66 -9.26 12.60
C ALA A 52 -7.32 -7.77 12.56
N LEU A 53 -7.29 -7.18 11.36
CA LEU A 53 -7.22 -5.73 11.11
C LEU A 53 -8.13 -5.41 9.93
N LYS A 54 -8.72 -4.22 9.91
CA LYS A 54 -9.67 -3.80 8.89
C LYS A 54 -9.24 -2.48 8.26
N ASP A 55 -9.49 -2.33 6.97
CA ASP A 55 -9.37 -1.06 6.24
C ASP A 55 -7.98 -0.42 6.31
N ILE A 56 -6.94 -1.26 6.19
CA ILE A 56 -5.56 -0.80 6.22
C ILE A 56 -5.14 -0.35 4.82
N ASN A 57 -4.72 0.91 4.67
CA ASN A 57 -4.16 1.41 3.42
C ASN A 57 -2.96 0.56 3.01
N PHE A 58 -3.09 -0.23 1.94
CA PHE A 58 -2.12 -1.26 1.59
C PHE A 58 -1.15 -0.78 0.51
N SER A 59 -1.69 -0.18 -0.54
CA SER A 59 -0.91 0.45 -1.59
C SER A 59 -1.76 1.52 -2.28
N SER A 60 -1.11 2.52 -2.87
CA SER A 60 -1.79 3.44 -3.78
C SER A 60 -0.84 4.01 -4.81
N SER A 61 -1.39 4.46 -5.92
CA SER A 61 -0.68 5.25 -6.92
C SER A 61 -1.61 6.22 -7.61
N GLU A 62 -1.09 7.39 -7.95
CA GLU A 62 -1.76 8.42 -8.70
C GLU A 62 -0.77 9.01 -9.71
N MET A 63 -1.25 9.25 -10.92
CA MET A 63 -0.48 9.87 -11.99
C MET A 63 -1.38 10.86 -12.71
N ILE A 64 -0.96 12.11 -12.83
CA ILE A 64 -1.70 13.19 -13.50
C ILE A 64 -0.79 13.83 -14.54
N ARG A 65 -1.18 13.86 -15.81
CA ARG A 65 -0.41 14.53 -16.87
C ARG A 65 -0.32 16.04 -16.63
N ALA A 66 0.89 16.57 -16.77
CA ALA A 66 1.18 17.99 -16.65
C ALA A 66 1.72 18.64 -17.94
N CYS A 67 2.22 17.86 -18.91
CA CYS A 67 2.63 18.38 -20.23
C CYS A 67 1.41 18.59 -21.14
N PHE A 68 1.26 19.80 -21.70
CA PHE A 68 0.14 20.15 -22.58
C PHE A 68 0.54 20.78 -23.92
N SER A 69 1.83 21.12 -24.11
CA SER A 69 2.35 21.63 -25.39
C SER A 69 3.45 20.74 -25.95
N GLU A 70 3.67 20.78 -27.27
CA GLU A 70 4.83 20.11 -27.89
C GLU A 70 6.16 20.54 -27.28
N GLN A 71 6.26 21.79 -26.84
CA GLN A 71 7.47 22.32 -26.23
C GLN A 71 7.72 21.67 -24.86
N ASP A 72 6.68 21.45 -24.07
CA ASP A 72 6.77 20.74 -22.79
C ASP A 72 7.28 19.32 -23.00
N TYR A 73 6.71 18.60 -23.98
CA TYR A 73 7.14 17.23 -24.29
C TYR A 73 8.59 17.16 -24.77
N LYS A 74 9.08 18.16 -25.52
CA LYS A 74 10.45 18.18 -26.05
C LYS A 74 11.50 18.52 -24.98
N LYS A 75 11.13 19.29 -23.95
CA LYS A 75 12.07 19.85 -22.98
C LYS A 75 11.97 19.22 -21.59
N SER A 76 10.81 18.68 -21.24
CA SER A 76 10.57 18.19 -19.90
C SER A 76 11.28 16.86 -19.64
N PRO A 77 11.97 16.70 -18.50
CA PRO A 77 12.49 15.41 -18.07
C PRO A 77 11.38 14.46 -17.57
N HIS A 78 10.19 14.99 -17.28
CA HIS A 78 9.07 14.23 -16.70
C HIS A 78 7.72 14.93 -16.94
N CYS A 79 6.70 14.21 -17.41
CA CYS A 79 5.45 14.82 -17.89
C CYS A 79 4.21 14.54 -17.02
N HIS A 80 4.39 13.95 -15.85
CA HIS A 80 3.30 13.66 -14.93
C HIS A 80 3.65 14.20 -13.54
N ASP A 81 2.64 14.51 -12.75
CA ASP A 81 2.75 14.53 -11.30
C ASP A 81 2.39 13.11 -10.83
N GLU A 82 3.31 12.47 -10.12
CA GLU A 82 3.12 11.11 -9.61
C GLU A 82 3.19 11.10 -8.08
N ALA A 83 2.27 10.37 -7.46
CA ALA A 83 2.32 10.05 -6.04
C ALA A 83 2.03 8.56 -5.85
N TRP A 84 2.75 7.90 -4.95
CA TRP A 84 2.45 6.51 -4.62
C TRP A 84 2.83 6.18 -3.19
N MET A 85 2.17 5.15 -2.66
CA MET A 85 2.36 4.69 -1.29
C MET A 85 2.53 3.18 -1.26
N THR A 86 3.42 2.73 -0.39
CA THR A 86 3.63 1.31 -0.10
C THR A 86 3.62 1.05 1.40
N LEU A 87 2.99 -0.06 1.80
CA LEU A 87 3.01 -0.58 3.16
C LEU A 87 4.05 -1.70 3.31
N ASN A 88 4.89 -1.60 4.34
CA ASN A 88 5.73 -2.68 4.82
C ASN A 88 5.38 -3.03 6.28
N ILE A 89 4.99 -4.27 6.53
CA ILE A 89 4.63 -4.73 7.87
C ILE A 89 5.80 -5.48 8.49
N ARG A 90 6.14 -5.12 9.74
CA ARG A 90 7.08 -5.87 10.57
C ARG A 90 6.37 -6.45 11.78
N PHE A 91 6.77 -7.64 12.20
CA PHE A 91 6.16 -8.35 13.31
C PHE A 91 7.13 -8.42 14.49
N LYS A 92 6.67 -8.04 15.67
CA LYS A 92 7.46 -8.07 16.90
C LYS A 92 6.78 -8.94 17.96
N ASP A 93 7.48 -9.97 18.40
CA ASP A 93 7.07 -10.76 19.57
C ASP A 93 7.22 -9.90 20.83
N THR A 94 6.12 -9.68 21.54
CA THR A 94 6.07 -8.88 22.79
C THR A 94 5.65 -9.73 23.99
N GLY A 95 5.58 -11.07 23.85
CA GLY A 95 5.04 -11.98 24.85
C GLY A 95 3.52 -11.95 24.99
N GLN A 96 2.82 -11.15 24.17
CA GLN A 96 1.36 -11.18 24.06
C GLN A 96 0.89 -12.33 23.16
N PRO A 97 -0.39 -12.74 23.24
CA PRO A 97 -0.94 -13.81 22.39
C PRO A 97 -0.78 -13.57 20.88
N TYR A 98 -0.68 -12.30 20.47
CA TYR A 98 -0.44 -11.88 19.10
C TYR A 98 0.76 -10.93 19.04
N TYR A 99 1.50 -10.99 17.93
CA TYR A 99 2.60 -10.09 17.65
C TYR A 99 2.10 -8.66 17.47
N LEU A 100 2.95 -7.71 17.86
CA LEU A 100 2.78 -6.31 17.48
C LEU A 100 3.13 -6.17 16.00
N TRP A 101 2.22 -5.61 15.22
CA TRP A 101 2.42 -5.30 13.82
C TRP A 101 2.82 -3.83 13.71
N GLN A 102 4.04 -3.57 13.29
CA GLN A 102 4.50 -2.24 12.94
C GLN A 102 4.22 -2.02 11.45
N LEU A 103 3.19 -1.22 11.15
CA LEU A 103 2.81 -0.80 9.81
C LEU A 103 3.71 0.36 9.41
N ASN A 104 4.56 0.19 8.40
CA ASN A 104 5.49 1.22 7.93
C ASN A 104 5.09 1.68 6.54
N TYR A 105 4.70 2.93 6.42
CA TYR A 105 4.30 3.54 5.17
C TYR A 105 5.46 4.31 4.57
N LYS A 106 5.61 4.19 3.25
CA LYS A 106 6.46 5.08 2.45
C LYS A 106 5.60 5.75 1.40
N ASN A 107 5.47 7.06 1.52
CA ASN A 107 4.79 7.91 0.54
C ASN A 107 5.86 8.57 -0.32
N TYR A 108 5.64 8.55 -1.62
CA TYR A 108 6.53 9.11 -2.62
C TYR A 108 5.79 10.17 -3.40
N SER A 109 6.49 11.24 -3.75
CA SER A 109 5.96 12.25 -4.67
C SER A 109 7.02 12.64 -5.69
N TRP A 110 6.60 12.74 -6.95
CA TRP A 110 7.42 13.13 -8.07
C TRP A 110 6.69 14.20 -8.87
N ASP A 111 7.09 15.45 -8.68
CA ASP A 111 6.54 16.57 -9.44
C ASP A 111 6.93 16.47 -10.92
N ALA A 112 6.01 16.89 -11.77
CA ALA A 112 6.26 17.11 -13.18
C ALA A 112 7.43 18.06 -13.41
N PHE A 113 8.06 17.93 -14.58
CA PHE A 113 9.19 18.76 -15.03
C PHE A 113 10.46 18.63 -14.19
N LYS A 114 10.48 17.76 -13.19
CA LYS A 114 11.67 17.50 -12.37
C LYS A 114 12.26 16.14 -12.65
N SER A 115 13.59 16.05 -12.50
CA SER A 115 14.30 14.78 -12.67
C SER A 115 13.98 13.80 -11.54
N LYS A 116 14.11 12.50 -11.82
CA LYS A 116 13.88 11.41 -10.85
C LYS A 116 14.67 11.55 -9.53
N LYS A 117 15.79 12.28 -9.52
CA LYS A 117 16.59 12.53 -8.31
C LYS A 117 15.89 13.41 -7.28
N THR A 118 14.80 14.08 -7.68
CA THR A 118 14.05 15.03 -6.83
C THR A 118 12.83 14.39 -6.16
N ILE A 119 12.60 13.09 -6.37
CA ILE A 119 11.53 12.36 -5.69
C ILE A 119 11.66 12.56 -4.19
N THR A 120 10.59 13.03 -3.57
CA THR A 120 10.49 13.13 -2.12
C THR A 120 9.95 11.83 -1.55
N VAL A 121 10.41 11.48 -0.35
CA VAL A 121 9.96 10.29 0.36
C VAL A 121 9.63 10.66 1.79
N GLU A 122 8.37 10.44 2.17
CA GLU A 122 7.89 10.60 3.54
C GLU A 122 7.63 9.23 4.14
N GLN A 123 7.98 9.08 5.41
CA GLN A 123 7.84 7.83 6.15
C GLN A 123 6.99 8.07 7.39
N SER A 124 6.05 7.17 7.63
CA SER A 124 5.28 7.11 8.86
C SER A 124 5.13 5.67 9.30
N SER A 125 4.91 5.47 10.60
CA SER A 125 4.69 4.15 11.17
C SER A 125 3.59 4.18 12.22
N GLU A 126 2.88 3.06 12.33
CA GLU A 126 1.88 2.82 13.35
C GLU A 126 2.04 1.40 13.92
N ASP A 127 1.88 1.26 15.22
CA ASP A 127 1.95 -0.01 15.92
C ASP A 127 0.53 -0.48 16.25
N VAL A 128 0.14 -1.64 15.72
CA VAL A 128 -1.18 -2.24 15.95
C VAL A 128 -1.04 -3.66 16.48
N ILE A 129 -1.98 -4.09 17.32
CA ILE A 129 -2.09 -5.49 17.75
C ILE A 129 -3.34 -6.07 17.11
N PRO A 130 -3.22 -7.14 16.30
CA PRO A 130 -4.37 -7.77 15.66
C PRO A 130 -5.46 -8.14 16.67
N PHE A 131 -6.72 -8.05 16.24
CA PHE A 131 -7.95 -8.27 17.02
C PHE A 131 -8.23 -7.25 18.14
N LYS A 132 -7.35 -6.26 18.37
CA LYS A 132 -7.67 -5.12 19.23
C LYS A 132 -8.34 -4.01 18.42
N LYS A 133 -9.37 -3.41 19.01
CA LYS A 133 -10.06 -2.23 18.47
C LYS A 133 -9.29 -0.96 18.82
#